data_AF-A0A2J6HL30-F1
#
_entry.id   AF-A0A2J6HL30-F1
#
_cell.length_a   1.000
_cell.length_b   1.000
_cell.length_c   1.000
_cell.angle_alpha   90.00
_cell.angle_beta   90.00
_cell.angle_gamma   90.00
#
_symmetry.space_group_name_H-M   'P 1'
#
loop_
_entity.id
_entity.type
_entity.pdbx_description
1 polymer ?
#
loop_
_entity_poly.entity_id
_entity_poly.type
_entity_poly.pdbx_seq_one_letter_code
_entity_poly.pdbx_strand_id
1 'polypeptide(L)'
;NDQGILTVGWDNLAINRSYGFELGSNLNISKMLSANLAASAFGLHSEGYLANTDLNFDVFSWTVRGMFNIKATPNTSFQISGFFNSGAKEQQGIRNDQGMISMSLRQDFMKKQLSLTFNFQDVFNLFKWEYDITEPTYTTKMSFIPPYPQLSLALSYRINNYKPSKNNNDTYGPGMGM
;
A
#
# COMPACT_ATOMS: atom_id res chain seq x y z
N ASN A 1 29.99 10.51 -46.41
CA ASN A 1 29.36 11.52 -45.54
C ASN A 1 27.92 11.65 -45.93
N ASP A 2 27.05 10.78 -45.43
CA ASP A 2 25.60 10.89 -45.62
C ASP A 2 24.92 10.93 -44.26
N GLN A 3 24.65 12.17 -43.86
CA GLN A 3 23.45 12.62 -43.16
C GLN A 3 23.12 11.96 -41.80
N GLY A 4 23.72 12.52 -40.75
CA GLY A 4 23.25 12.39 -39.36
C GLY A 4 21.94 13.13 -39.14
N ILE A 5 20.85 12.64 -39.73
CA ILE A 5 19.50 13.16 -39.51
C ILE A 5 18.83 12.31 -38.43
N LEU A 6 18.66 12.90 -37.25
CA LEU A 6 17.85 12.32 -36.18
C LEU A 6 16.41 12.80 -36.36
N THR A 7 15.52 11.92 -36.81
CA THR A 7 14.09 12.25 -36.94
C THR A 7 13.40 11.92 -35.63
N VAL A 8 12.95 12.95 -34.92
CA VAL A 8 12.12 12.83 -33.71
C VAL A 8 10.68 13.12 -34.11
N GLY A 9 9.80 12.15 -33.91
CA GLY A 9 8.38 12.25 -34.18
C GLY A 9 7.57 11.68 -33.02
N TRP A 10 6.27 11.93 -33.06
CA TRP A 10 5.31 11.38 -32.09
C TRP A 10 4.48 10.34 -32.82
N ASP A 11 4.31 9.17 -32.21
CA ASP A 11 3.47 8.12 -32.76
C ASP A 11 2.57 7.53 -31.66
N ASN A 12 1.35 7.17 -32.03
CA ASN A 12 0.42 6.47 -31.13
C ASN A 12 0.70 4.98 -31.22
N LEU A 13 1.68 4.54 -30.43
CA LEU A 13 2.25 3.19 -30.50
C LEU A 13 1.30 2.07 -30.04
N ALA A 14 0.29 2.40 -29.22
CA ALA A 14 -0.63 1.41 -28.67
C ALA A 14 -2.00 1.97 -28.26
N ILE A 15 -3.00 1.10 -28.33
CA ILE A 15 -4.33 1.28 -27.75
C ILE A 15 -4.40 0.46 -26.45
N ASN A 16 -4.72 1.13 -25.34
CA ASN A 16 -4.79 0.50 -24.03
C ASN A 16 -6.24 0.39 -23.57
N ARG A 17 -6.65 -0.83 -23.17
CA ARG A 17 -7.96 -1.10 -22.57
C ARG A 17 -7.74 -1.67 -21.17
N SER A 18 -8.26 -1.00 -20.16
CA SER A 18 -8.11 -1.42 -18.77
C SER A 18 -9.44 -1.70 -18.10
N TYR A 19 -9.40 -2.55 -17.08
CA TYR A 19 -10.51 -2.84 -16.19
C TYR A 19 -9.96 -3.04 -14.77
N GLY A 20 -10.79 -2.82 -13.76
CA GLY A 20 -10.35 -2.97 -12.39
C GLY A 20 -11.50 -3.11 -11.41
N PHE A 21 -11.16 -3.67 -10.26
CA PHE A 21 -12.06 -3.82 -9.12
C PHE A 21 -11.30 -3.40 -7.87
N GLU A 22 -11.93 -2.61 -7.02
CA GLU A 22 -11.38 -2.17 -5.74
C GLU A 22 -12.39 -2.39 -4.62
N LEU A 23 -11.91 -2.89 -3.49
CA LEU A 23 -12.69 -3.13 -2.30
C LEU A 23 -11.93 -2.61 -1.08
N GLY A 24 -12.57 -1.78 -0.28
CA GLY A 24 -12.03 -1.28 0.99
C GLY A 24 -13.06 -1.45 2.10
N SER A 25 -12.62 -1.81 3.30
CA SER A 25 -13.49 -2.00 4.46
C SER A 25 -12.80 -1.63 5.76
N ASN A 26 -13.52 -0.92 6.62
CA ASN A 26 -13.11 -0.59 7.97
C ASN A 26 -14.11 -1.24 8.94
N LEU A 27 -13.66 -2.28 9.65
CA LEU A 27 -14.50 -3.14 10.46
C LEU A 27 -14.19 -2.96 11.94
N ASN A 28 -15.22 -2.73 12.75
CA ASN A 28 -15.16 -2.84 14.20
C ASN A 28 -15.71 -4.20 14.62
N ILE A 29 -14.87 -5.23 14.53
CA ILE A 29 -15.27 -6.62 14.78
C ILE A 29 -15.73 -6.80 16.24
N SER A 30 -15.07 -6.12 17.18
CA SER A 30 -15.48 -6.05 18.58
C SER A 30 -14.96 -4.77 19.25
N LYS A 31 -15.26 -4.58 20.54
CA LYS A 31 -14.66 -3.48 21.33
C LYS A 31 -13.12 -3.59 21.42
N MET A 32 -12.57 -4.79 21.25
CA MET A 32 -11.14 -5.08 21.36
C MET A 32 -10.45 -5.20 20.00
N LEU A 33 -11.17 -5.51 18.92
CA LEU A 33 -10.58 -5.77 17.61
C LEU A 33 -11.22 -4.90 16.53
N SER A 34 -10.39 -4.18 15.79
CA SER A 34 -10.78 -3.56 14.54
C SER A 34 -9.82 -3.93 13.41
N ALA A 35 -10.32 -3.87 12.18
CA ALA A 35 -9.56 -4.19 10.98
C ALA A 35 -9.79 -3.12 9.91
N ASN A 36 -8.74 -2.74 9.19
CA ASN A 36 -8.82 -1.96 7.97
C ASN A 36 -8.23 -2.81 6.86
N LEU A 37 -9.06 -3.18 5.88
CA LEU A 37 -8.70 -4.07 4.79
C LEU A 37 -8.93 -3.33 3.49
N ALA A 38 -8.03 -3.50 2.53
CA ALA A 38 -8.27 -3.09 1.16
C ALA A 38 -7.65 -4.09 0.19
N ALA A 39 -8.30 -4.28 -0.95
CA ALA A 39 -7.85 -5.11 -2.04
C ALA A 39 -8.17 -4.41 -3.35
N SER A 40 -7.28 -4.56 -4.34
CA SER A 40 -7.54 -4.13 -5.71
C SER A 40 -7.07 -5.19 -6.69
N ALA A 41 -7.74 -5.28 -7.82
CA ALA A 41 -7.34 -6.08 -8.96
C ALA A 41 -7.46 -5.21 -10.21
N PHE A 42 -6.45 -5.26 -11.07
CA PHE A 42 -6.33 -4.43 -12.26
C PHE A 42 -5.88 -5.30 -13.44
N GLY A 43 -6.58 -5.16 -14.55
CA GLY A 43 -6.23 -5.75 -15.83
C GLY A 43 -5.99 -4.69 -16.89
N LEU A 44 -5.00 -4.91 -17.74
CA LEU A 44 -4.68 -4.06 -18.89
C LEU A 44 -4.39 -4.94 -20.10
N HIS A 45 -5.10 -4.68 -21.19
CA HIS A 45 -4.79 -5.18 -22.52
C HIS A 45 -4.21 -4.03 -23.34
N SER A 46 -3.00 -4.19 -23.85
CA SER A 46 -2.35 -3.24 -24.74
C SER A 46 -2.23 -3.84 -26.13
N GLU A 47 -2.77 -3.14 -27.13
CA GLU A 47 -2.64 -3.49 -28.54
C GLU A 47 -1.72 -2.47 -29.22
N GLY A 48 -0.53 -2.86 -29.68
CA GLY A 48 0.44 -1.94 -30.27
C GLY A 48 1.29 -2.58 -31.36
N TYR A 49 1.64 -1.79 -32.38
CA TYR A 49 2.43 -2.26 -33.52
C TYR A 49 3.44 -1.21 -33.94
N LEU A 50 4.74 -1.54 -33.88
CA LEU A 50 5.82 -0.63 -34.28
C LEU A 50 6.85 -1.38 -35.12
N ALA A 51 7.14 -0.87 -36.33
CA ALA A 51 8.21 -1.36 -37.20
C ALA A 51 8.23 -2.90 -37.37
N ASN A 52 7.07 -3.49 -37.67
CA ASN A 52 6.85 -4.95 -37.80
C ASN A 52 7.03 -5.78 -36.51
N THR A 53 7.11 -5.13 -35.35
CA THR A 53 7.13 -5.79 -34.05
C THR A 53 5.78 -5.65 -33.38
N ASP A 54 5.23 -6.79 -32.97
CA ASP A 54 4.04 -6.85 -32.13
C ASP A 54 4.42 -6.44 -30.69
N LEU A 55 3.77 -5.38 -30.19
CA LEU A 55 3.95 -4.85 -28.85
C LEU A 55 2.78 -5.21 -27.93
N ASN A 56 1.95 -6.18 -28.31
CA ASN A 56 0.81 -6.59 -27.52
C ASN A 56 1.23 -7.19 -26.19
N PHE A 57 0.60 -6.75 -25.11
CA PHE A 57 0.78 -7.37 -23.80
C PHE A 57 -0.47 -7.29 -22.95
N ASP A 58 -0.68 -8.36 -22.20
CA ASP A 58 -1.67 -8.44 -21.14
C ASP A 58 -0.99 -8.32 -19.78
N VAL A 59 -1.61 -7.53 -18.91
CA VAL A 59 -1.22 -7.40 -17.51
C VAL A 59 -2.42 -7.74 -16.66
N PHE A 60 -2.20 -8.59 -15.68
CA PHE A 60 -3.09 -8.70 -14.54
C PHE A 60 -2.26 -8.52 -13.28
N SER A 61 -2.71 -7.63 -12.40
CA SER A 61 -2.05 -7.38 -11.12
C SER A 61 -3.08 -7.16 -10.03
N TRP A 62 -2.75 -7.55 -8.81
CA TRP A 62 -3.62 -7.34 -7.66
C TRP A 62 -2.82 -6.96 -6.44
N THR A 63 -3.47 -6.23 -5.54
CA THR A 63 -2.89 -5.82 -4.27
C THR A 63 -3.84 -6.14 -3.13
N VAL A 64 -3.29 -6.47 -1.98
CA VAL A 64 -4.03 -6.54 -0.72
C VAL A 64 -3.25 -5.80 0.34
N ARG A 65 -3.96 -5.13 1.23
CA ARG A 65 -3.40 -4.52 2.44
C ARG A 65 -4.35 -4.75 3.60
N GLY A 66 -3.77 -5.00 4.76
CA GLY A 66 -4.52 -5.25 5.99
C GLY A 66 -3.85 -4.61 7.18
N MET A 67 -4.66 -4.11 8.10
CA MET A 67 -4.22 -3.64 9.41
C MET A 67 -5.25 -4.06 10.46
N PHE A 68 -4.81 -4.88 11.40
CA PHE A 68 -5.57 -5.33 12.55
C PHE A 68 -5.08 -4.60 13.80
N ASN A 69 -6.00 -3.96 14.51
CA ASN A 69 -5.73 -3.27 15.77
C ASN A 69 -6.42 -4.02 16.90
N ILE A 70 -5.63 -4.46 17.87
CA ILE A 70 -6.08 -5.29 19.00
C ILE A 70 -5.80 -4.52 20.30
N LYS A 71 -6.86 -4.15 21.01
CA LYS A 71 -6.78 -3.61 22.38
C LYS A 71 -6.82 -4.78 23.36
N ALA A 72 -5.67 -5.30 23.73
CA ALA A 72 -5.56 -6.39 24.69
C ALA A 72 -6.01 -5.96 26.10
N THR A 73 -5.66 -4.74 26.51
CA THR A 73 -6.11 -4.13 27.78
C THR A 73 -6.40 -2.63 27.54
N PRO A 74 -6.95 -1.88 28.52
CA PRO A 74 -7.10 -0.43 28.39
C PRO A 74 -5.79 0.34 28.13
N ASN A 75 -4.64 -0.28 28.44
CA ASN A 75 -3.31 0.32 28.38
C ASN A 75 -2.36 -0.42 27.41
N THR A 76 -2.78 -1.55 26.84
CA THR A 76 -1.94 -2.39 25.97
C THR A 76 -2.65 -2.59 24.65
N SER A 77 -1.97 -2.26 23.55
CA SER A 77 -2.48 -2.48 22.20
C SER A 77 -1.45 -3.13 21.31
N PHE A 78 -1.90 -4.05 20.48
CA PHE A 78 -1.13 -4.69 19.42
C PHE A 78 -1.66 -4.23 18.07
N GLN A 79 -0.78 -4.12 17.09
CA GLN A 79 -1.15 -3.93 15.70
C GLN A 79 -0.40 -4.95 14.85
N ILE A 80 -1.11 -5.57 13.91
CA ILE A 80 -0.53 -6.39 12.86
C ILE A 80 -0.93 -5.73 11.55
N SER A 81 0.04 -5.43 10.70
CA SER A 81 -0.22 -4.83 9.40
C SER A 81 0.59 -5.53 8.33
N GLY A 82 0.10 -5.47 7.11
CA GLY A 82 0.83 -6.00 5.99
C GLY A 82 0.21 -5.61 4.67
N PHE A 83 0.97 -5.87 3.62
CA PHE A 83 0.49 -5.78 2.27
C PHE A 83 1.15 -6.86 1.42
N PHE A 84 0.52 -7.14 0.29
CA PHE A 84 1.09 -7.94 -0.78
C PHE A 84 0.65 -7.33 -2.10
N ASN A 85 1.62 -7.16 -3.00
CA ASN A 85 1.41 -6.75 -4.38
C ASN A 85 1.88 -7.89 -5.26
N SER A 86 1.02 -8.35 -6.16
CA SER A 86 1.45 -9.30 -7.17
C SER A 86 2.43 -8.66 -8.13
N GLY A 87 3.26 -9.50 -8.71
CA GLY A 87 4.04 -9.18 -9.87
C GLY A 87 3.14 -8.77 -11.03
N ALA A 88 3.71 -7.99 -11.93
CA ALA A 88 3.02 -7.47 -13.08
C ALA A 88 4.02 -7.28 -14.22
N LYS A 89 3.60 -7.65 -15.42
CA LYS A 89 4.30 -7.22 -16.63
C LYS A 89 4.07 -5.72 -16.79
N GLU A 90 5.15 -4.99 -17.04
CA GLU A 90 5.15 -3.57 -17.38
C GLU A 90 5.73 -3.43 -18.80
N GLN A 91 5.64 -2.24 -19.40
CA GLN A 91 6.08 -2.03 -20.78
C GLN A 91 7.57 -2.37 -21.01
N GLN A 92 8.40 -2.16 -19.99
CA GLN A 92 9.86 -2.30 -20.07
C GLN A 92 10.39 -3.49 -19.27
N GLY A 93 9.54 -4.39 -18.76
CA GLY A 93 10.00 -5.47 -17.89
C GLY A 93 8.91 -6.10 -17.03
N ILE A 94 9.32 -6.80 -15.98
CA ILE A 94 8.45 -7.48 -15.04
C ILE A 94 8.81 -7.00 -13.64
N ARG A 95 7.83 -6.44 -12.93
CA ARG A 95 7.92 -6.24 -11.49
C ARG A 95 7.55 -7.55 -10.81
N ASN A 96 8.38 -8.02 -9.89
CA ASN A 96 8.13 -9.27 -9.14
C ASN A 96 7.18 -9.05 -7.95
N ASP A 97 6.69 -10.16 -7.39
CA ASP A 97 5.87 -10.16 -6.19
C ASP A 97 6.60 -9.51 -5.02
N GLN A 98 5.89 -8.69 -4.23
CA GLN A 98 6.44 -8.08 -3.04
C GLN A 98 5.40 -7.97 -1.94
N GLY A 99 5.82 -8.20 -0.70
CA GLY A 99 4.93 -8.10 0.45
C GLY A 99 5.72 -7.92 1.73
N MET A 100 5.01 -7.52 2.77
CA MET A 100 5.59 -7.28 4.08
C MET A 100 4.54 -7.54 5.15
N ILE A 101 4.97 -8.10 6.28
CA ILE A 101 4.15 -8.18 7.50
C ILE A 101 4.91 -7.53 8.65
N SER A 102 4.27 -6.60 9.34
CA SER A 102 4.84 -5.83 10.44
C SER A 102 3.94 -5.93 11.67
N MET A 103 4.57 -5.92 12.84
CA MET A 103 3.91 -5.97 14.13
C MET A 103 4.31 -4.77 15.00
N SER A 104 3.37 -4.26 15.79
CA SER A 104 3.63 -3.20 16.76
C SER A 104 2.96 -3.54 18.09
N LEU A 105 3.67 -3.28 19.18
CA LEU A 105 3.17 -3.37 20.54
C LEU A 105 3.32 -2.01 21.21
N ARG A 106 2.23 -1.49 21.76
CA ARG A 106 2.22 -0.27 22.55
C ARG A 106 1.71 -0.55 23.96
N GLN A 107 2.44 0.00 24.93
CA GLN A 107 2.08 0.03 26.34
C GLN A 107 2.00 1.48 26.83
N ASP A 108 0.86 1.83 27.42
CA ASP A 108 0.60 3.13 28.01
C ASP A 108 0.75 3.09 29.55
N PHE A 109 1.30 4.16 30.10
CA PHE A 109 1.51 4.41 31.52
C PHE A 109 0.98 5.79 31.93
N MET A 110 0.92 6.08 33.23
CA MET A 110 0.54 7.40 33.78
C MET A 110 -0.76 7.96 33.18
N LYS A 111 -1.85 7.18 33.22
CA LYS A 111 -3.14 7.56 32.60
C LYS A 111 -3.00 7.97 31.12
N LYS A 112 -2.13 7.25 30.38
CA LYS A 112 -1.81 7.46 28.96
C LYS A 112 -1.02 8.73 28.67
N GLN A 113 -0.29 9.25 29.65
CA GLN A 113 0.66 10.34 29.43
C GLN A 113 2.00 9.83 28.90
N LEU A 114 2.43 8.63 29.26
CA LEU A 114 3.66 8.02 28.74
C LEU A 114 3.31 6.78 27.93
N SER A 115 3.89 6.66 26.74
CA SER A 115 3.69 5.50 25.87
C SER A 115 5.05 4.95 25.43
N LEU A 116 5.22 3.64 25.60
CA LEU A 116 6.31 2.89 25.02
C LEU A 116 5.77 2.09 23.83
N THR A 117 6.39 2.24 22.67
CA THR A 117 6.00 1.52 21.45
C THR A 117 7.19 0.74 20.92
N PHE A 118 7.00 -0.55 20.71
CA PHE A 118 7.95 -1.45 20.06
C PHE A 118 7.39 -1.82 18.69
N ASN A 119 8.15 -1.62 17.62
CA ASN A 119 7.78 -2.04 16.27
C ASN A 119 8.77 -3.05 15.73
N PHE A 120 8.24 -4.11 15.13
CA PHE A 120 8.98 -5.11 14.38
C PHE A 120 8.50 -5.07 12.93
N GLN A 121 9.29 -4.44 12.08
CA GLN A 121 8.99 -4.26 10.67
C GLN A 121 9.53 -5.43 9.85
N ASP A 122 8.70 -5.92 8.94
CA ASP A 122 8.97 -7.07 8.08
C ASP A 122 9.41 -8.32 8.86
N VAL A 123 8.58 -8.78 9.79
CA VAL A 123 8.88 -9.85 10.76
C VAL A 123 9.43 -11.13 10.12
N PHE A 124 9.05 -11.39 8.88
CA PHE A 124 9.43 -12.59 8.12
C PHE A 124 10.54 -12.33 7.08
N ASN A 125 11.08 -11.11 7.03
CA ASN A 125 12.11 -10.69 6.06
C ASN A 125 11.72 -11.01 4.60
N LEU A 126 10.49 -10.66 4.23
CA LEU A 126 9.89 -10.98 2.93
C LEU A 126 10.07 -9.86 1.91
N PHE A 127 10.22 -8.62 2.39
CA PHE A 127 10.13 -7.47 1.51
C PHE A 127 11.43 -7.29 0.72
N LYS A 128 11.31 -7.46 -0.58
CA LYS A 128 12.31 -7.08 -1.57
C LYS A 128 11.58 -6.47 -2.76
N TRP A 129 12.19 -5.46 -3.36
CA TRP A 129 11.75 -4.92 -4.62
C TRP A 129 12.64 -5.52 -5.71
N GLU A 130 12.04 -6.20 -6.68
CA GLU A 130 12.75 -6.81 -7.79
C GLU A 130 12.07 -6.46 -9.10
N TYR A 131 12.88 -6.14 -10.11
CA TYR A 131 12.45 -5.78 -11.44
C TYR A 131 13.40 -6.39 -12.47
N ASP A 132 12.83 -7.15 -13.40
CA ASP A 132 13.57 -7.88 -14.42
C ASP A 132 13.23 -7.33 -15.82
N ILE A 133 14.26 -7.01 -16.60
CA ILE A 133 14.14 -6.63 -18.01
C ILE A 133 14.77 -7.74 -18.84
N THR A 134 14.00 -8.32 -19.75
CA THR A 134 14.48 -9.37 -20.66
C THR A 134 14.45 -8.85 -22.09
N GLU A 135 15.63 -8.76 -22.69
CA GLU A 135 15.84 -8.43 -24.10
C GLU A 135 16.43 -9.64 -24.84
N PRO A 136 16.37 -9.68 -26.19
CA PRO A 136 16.89 -10.82 -26.95
C PRO A 136 18.37 -11.16 -26.68
N THR A 137 19.16 -10.16 -26.27
CA THR A 137 20.62 -10.28 -26.11
C THR A 137 21.09 -10.19 -24.66
N TYR A 138 20.25 -9.73 -23.72
CA TYR A 138 20.62 -9.59 -22.32
C TYR A 138 19.42 -9.65 -21.38
N THR A 139 19.70 -9.89 -20.09
CA THR A 139 18.73 -9.74 -19.02
C THR A 139 19.30 -8.84 -17.95
N THR A 140 18.56 -7.81 -17.57
CA THR A 140 18.92 -6.90 -16.48
C THR A 140 18.05 -7.21 -15.29
N LYS A 141 18.67 -7.50 -14.14
CA LYS A 141 17.97 -7.70 -12.86
C LYS A 141 18.29 -6.54 -11.93
N MET A 142 17.25 -5.88 -11.44
CA MET A 142 17.35 -4.81 -10.47
C MET A 142 16.71 -5.28 -9.17
N SER A 143 17.44 -5.17 -8.07
CA SER A 143 16.95 -5.54 -6.74
C SER A 143 17.25 -4.45 -5.72
N PHE A 144 16.25 -4.08 -4.93
CA PHE A 144 16.41 -3.22 -3.77
C PHE A 144 15.87 -3.95 -2.54
N ILE A 145 16.77 -4.21 -1.58
CA ILE A 145 16.47 -4.88 -0.33
C ILE A 145 16.71 -3.87 0.80
N PRO A 146 15.66 -3.35 1.46
CA PRO A 146 15.83 -2.49 2.62
C PRO A 146 16.54 -3.22 3.78
N PRO A 147 17.03 -2.51 4.81
CA PRO A 147 17.64 -3.12 5.99
C PRO A 147 16.56 -3.73 6.91
N TYR A 148 15.89 -4.76 6.42
CA TYR A 148 14.89 -5.55 7.12
C TYR A 148 15.45 -6.93 7.51
N PRO A 149 14.88 -7.57 8.54
CA PRO A 149 13.81 -7.06 9.38
C PRO A 149 14.32 -5.98 10.36
N GLN A 150 13.49 -5.00 10.71
CA GLN A 150 13.91 -3.85 11.55
C GLN A 150 13.15 -3.79 12.86
N LEU A 151 13.88 -3.54 13.95
CA LEU A 151 13.32 -3.28 15.28
C LEU A 151 13.45 -1.80 15.63
N SER A 152 12.39 -1.22 16.20
CA SER A 152 12.43 0.13 16.74
C SER A 152 11.69 0.23 18.08
N LEU A 153 12.23 1.07 18.96
CA LEU A 153 11.63 1.41 20.25
C LEU A 153 11.42 2.92 20.31
N ALA A 154 10.20 3.34 20.63
CA ALA A 154 9.83 4.74 20.74
C ALA A 154 9.20 5.02 22.10
N LEU A 155 9.68 6.06 22.77
CA LEU A 155 9.10 6.61 23.99
C LEU A 155 8.43 7.94 23.67
N SER A 156 7.19 8.13 24.10
CA SER A 156 6.43 9.37 23.90
C SER A 156 5.80 9.82 25.21
N TYR A 157 5.98 11.11 25.57
CA TYR A 157 5.36 11.72 26.73
C TYR A 157 4.45 12.89 26.33
N ARG A 158 3.21 12.87 26.82
CA ARG A 158 2.18 13.87 26.53
C ARG A 158 1.96 14.78 27.73
N ILE A 159 2.40 16.02 27.59
CA ILE A 159 2.36 17.05 28.64
C ILE A 159 0.94 17.64 28.83
N ASN A 160 0.16 17.77 27.75
CA ASN A 160 -1.21 18.32 27.81
C ASN A 160 -2.23 17.39 27.13
N ASN A 161 -3.32 17.08 27.84
CA ASN A 161 -4.36 16.13 27.42
C ASN A 161 -5.71 16.82 27.16
N TYR A 162 -5.67 18.02 26.56
CA TYR A 162 -6.87 18.75 26.14
C TYR A 162 -7.74 17.85 25.26
N LYS A 163 -8.96 17.57 25.74
CA LYS A 163 -10.02 16.95 24.96
C LYS A 163 -11.04 18.04 24.68
N PRO A 164 -11.24 18.47 23.42
CA PRO A 164 -12.29 19.43 23.12
C PRO A 164 -13.63 18.86 23.61
N SER A 165 -14.39 19.69 24.33
CA SER A 165 -15.75 19.37 24.76
C SER A 165 -16.60 19.07 23.52
N LYS A 166 -17.24 17.89 23.46
CA LYS A 166 -18.30 17.64 22.47
C LYS A 166 -19.51 18.48 22.87
N ASN A 167 -19.73 19.62 22.24
CA ASN A 167 -21.00 20.33 22.32
C ASN A 167 -22.07 19.51 21.58
N ASN A 168 -22.90 18.80 22.33
CA ASN A 168 -24.12 18.15 21.84
C ASN A 168 -25.27 19.16 21.81
N ASN A 169 -25.19 20.19 20.96
CA ASN A 169 -26.31 21.12 20.76
C ASN A 169 -26.62 21.26 19.27
N ASP A 170 -27.12 20.18 18.67
CA ASP A 170 -27.92 20.25 17.43
C ASP A 170 -29.29 19.64 17.72
N THR A 171 -30.06 20.34 18.56
CA THR A 171 -31.53 20.20 18.58
C THR A 171 -32.10 21.42 17.89
N TYR A 172 -32.06 21.43 16.55
CA TYR A 172 -32.94 22.27 15.76
C TYR A 172 -34.19 21.46 15.44
N GLY A 173 -35.15 21.50 16.36
CA GLY A 173 -36.54 21.32 15.99
C GLY A 173 -37.16 22.71 15.80
N PRO A 174 -37.88 22.96 14.70
CA PRO A 174 -38.98 23.90 14.71
C PRO A 174 -40.27 23.10 14.76
N GLY A 175 -41.02 23.28 15.85
CA GLY A 175 -42.40 22.87 15.92
C GLY A 175 -43.30 23.70 15.02
N MET A 176 -44.42 23.09 14.65
CA MET A 176 -45.75 23.67 14.44
C MET A 176 -45.85 24.94 13.56
N GLY A 177 -46.36 24.75 12.35
CA GLY A 177 -47.14 25.73 11.60
C GLY A 177 -48.16 24.95 10.76
N MET A 178 -49.43 25.33 10.91
CA MET A 178 -50.67 24.69 10.43
C MET A 178 -50.64 24.06 9.03
#